data_AF-A0A0Q9W8C8-F1
#
_entry.id   AF-A0A0Q9W8C8-F1
#
_cell.length_a   1.000
_cell.length_b   1.000
_cell.length_c   1.000
_cell.angle_alpha   90.00
_cell.angle_beta   90.00
_cell.angle_gamma   90.00
#
_symmetry.space_group_name_H-M   'P 1'
#
loop_
_entity.id
_entity.type
_entity.pdbx_description
1 polymer ?
#
loop_
_entity_poly.entity_id
_entity_poly.type
_entity_poly.pdbx_seq_one_letter_code
_entity_poly.pdbx_strand_id
1 'polypeptide(L)'
;MENGLRKVYPYYFTFTTFTKGRWVGEKILDIFSKEFRAHPAEEYERCIQTGTLTVNFEKVPIDYRLKHNDLLANIVHRHEVPVTCQPITIVHMDEDIVVVNKPASIPVHPCGRYRHNTVVFILAKEFNLKNLRTIHRLDRLTSGLLLFGRSPKKARQMEQQIRNRQVEKEYICRVEGIFPDGVVECKEPIEVVSYKIGVCKVSQKGKDCTTTFQKLSQNGKTSVVLCKPLTGRMHQIRVHLQYLGFPILNDPLYNHEVFGPLKGRGGDIGGKTDDELIRDLINIHNAENWLGIDCDSDISLFKNTKDETDLESLSSDQTFAVHHSDDDVGANSRETTPPCLENPQTTDSIKQLHCTNSSPIFSGKADVAPTLPTGLQIQNGAQTDLGLASDKVVIDKHCYECKVHYRDPKPKDLVMYLHAWKYKGPGWEYETELPNWALADWDECDLTAEKVVN
;
A
#
# COMPACT_ATOMS: atom_id res chain seq x y z
N MET A 1 8.49 8.90 17.21
CA MET A 1 8.94 9.39 15.90
C MET A 1 10.45 9.26 15.87
N GLU A 2 11.02 8.75 14.80
CA GLU A 2 12.46 8.54 14.66
C GLU A 2 12.86 8.76 13.20
N ASN A 3 13.90 9.55 12.91
CA ASN A 3 14.44 9.79 11.56
C ASN A 3 13.39 10.22 10.52
N GLY A 4 12.46 11.11 10.87
CA GLY A 4 11.38 11.54 9.97
C GLY A 4 10.27 10.50 9.74
N LEU A 5 10.27 9.39 10.50
CA LEU A 5 9.31 8.31 10.38
C LEU A 5 8.47 8.13 11.65
N ARG A 6 7.20 7.76 11.42
CA ARG A 6 6.29 7.25 12.43
C ARG A 6 6.42 5.73 12.48
N LYS A 7 7.02 5.26 13.58
CA LYS A 7 7.20 3.85 13.91
C LYS A 7 6.24 3.44 15.02
N VAL A 8 5.86 2.17 15.00
CA VAL A 8 4.95 1.55 15.96
C VAL A 8 5.72 0.43 16.66
N TYR A 9 5.68 0.41 18.00
CA TYR A 9 6.26 -0.69 18.76
C TYR A 9 5.61 -2.01 18.34
N PRO A 10 6.39 -3.10 18.18
CA PRO A 10 5.85 -4.41 17.88
C PRO A 10 4.77 -4.83 18.88
N TYR A 11 3.76 -5.54 18.39
CA TYR A 11 2.63 -5.94 19.22
C TYR A 11 2.00 -7.24 18.73
N TYR A 12 1.43 -8.00 19.65
CA TYR A 12 0.61 -9.14 19.30
C TYR A 12 -0.77 -8.71 18.84
N PHE A 13 -1.27 -9.36 17.80
CA PHE A 13 -2.61 -9.15 17.29
C PHE A 13 -3.26 -10.47 16.89
N THR A 14 -4.49 -10.67 17.32
CA THR A 14 -5.28 -11.84 16.95
C THR A 14 -6.22 -11.50 15.80
N PHE A 15 -5.98 -12.11 14.65
CA PHE A 15 -6.96 -12.12 13.57
C PHE A 15 -8.00 -13.20 13.84
N THR A 16 -9.27 -12.84 13.76
CA THR A 16 -10.38 -13.80 13.93
C THR A 16 -11.29 -13.79 12.72
N THR A 17 -11.71 -14.96 12.25
CA THR A 17 -12.73 -15.09 11.21
C THR A 17 -13.50 -16.38 11.41
N PHE A 18 -14.80 -16.35 11.12
CA PHE A 18 -15.55 -17.60 10.98
C PHE A 18 -15.21 -18.27 9.66
N THR A 19 -15.31 -19.60 9.64
CA THR A 19 -15.17 -20.41 8.44
C THR A 19 -16.23 -20.01 7.41
N LYS A 20 -15.78 -19.61 6.23
CA LYS A 20 -16.66 -19.27 5.09
C LYS A 20 -17.17 -20.54 4.44
N GLY A 21 -18.35 -20.49 3.80
CA GLY A 21 -18.97 -21.66 3.16
C GLY A 21 -18.03 -22.40 2.19
N ARG A 22 -17.26 -21.65 1.38
CA ARG A 22 -16.27 -22.21 0.44
C ARG A 22 -15.04 -22.87 1.09
N TRP A 23 -14.85 -22.73 2.39
CA TRP A 23 -13.74 -23.33 3.14
C TRP A 23 -14.15 -24.60 3.87
N VAL A 24 -15.46 -24.89 3.96
CA VAL A 24 -15.96 -26.07 4.69
C VAL A 24 -15.46 -27.34 4.01
N GLY A 25 -14.89 -28.25 4.80
CA GLY A 25 -14.31 -29.50 4.32
C GLY A 25 -12.86 -29.38 3.83
N GLU A 26 -12.35 -28.19 3.58
CA GLU A 26 -10.96 -27.94 3.20
C GLU A 26 -10.03 -27.99 4.42
N LYS A 27 -8.76 -28.36 4.20
CA LYS A 27 -7.77 -28.38 5.26
C LYS A 27 -7.39 -26.95 5.68
N ILE A 28 -7.21 -26.73 6.98
CA ILE A 28 -6.83 -25.43 7.52
C ILE A 28 -5.55 -24.89 6.87
N LEU A 29 -4.51 -25.72 6.68
CA LEU A 29 -3.26 -25.30 6.05
C LEU A 29 -3.45 -24.85 4.59
N ASP A 30 -4.27 -25.58 3.83
CA ASP A 30 -4.54 -25.26 2.42
C ASP A 30 -5.26 -23.92 2.28
N ILE A 31 -6.23 -23.65 3.17
CA ILE A 31 -6.95 -22.38 3.20
C ILE A 31 -6.01 -21.24 3.57
N PHE A 32 -5.21 -21.38 4.63
CA PHE A 32 -4.27 -20.34 5.03
C PHE A 32 -3.25 -20.03 3.93
N SER A 33 -2.70 -21.06 3.28
CA SER A 33 -1.71 -20.89 2.21
C SER A 33 -2.32 -20.26 0.95
N LYS A 34 -3.55 -20.62 0.58
CA LYS A 34 -4.19 -20.12 -0.65
C LYS A 34 -4.79 -18.72 -0.49
N GLU A 35 -5.46 -18.46 0.63
CA GLU A 35 -6.27 -17.25 0.88
C GLU A 35 -5.49 -16.19 1.66
N PHE A 36 -4.71 -16.61 2.66
CA PHE A 36 -3.98 -15.72 3.55
C PHE A 36 -2.50 -15.73 3.20
N ARG A 37 -2.10 -15.03 2.15
CA ARG A 37 -0.72 -15.08 1.61
C ARG A 37 0.27 -14.16 2.33
N ALA A 38 0.05 -13.92 3.62
CA ALA A 38 0.94 -13.07 4.42
C ALA A 38 2.28 -13.78 4.72
N HIS A 39 2.24 -15.11 4.84
CA HIS A 39 3.37 -15.96 5.15
C HIS A 39 3.38 -17.20 4.21
N PRO A 40 4.55 -17.84 4.02
CA PRO A 40 4.62 -19.10 3.28
C PRO A 40 3.93 -20.25 4.06
N ALA A 41 3.65 -21.36 3.38
CA ALA A 41 2.84 -22.46 3.94
C ALA A 41 3.48 -23.06 5.20
N GLU A 42 4.81 -23.17 5.21
CA GLU A 42 5.63 -23.70 6.28
C GLU A 42 5.45 -22.91 7.58
N GLU A 43 5.28 -21.60 7.49
CA GLU A 43 5.05 -20.72 8.64
C GLU A 43 3.64 -20.91 9.21
N TYR A 44 2.64 -21.18 8.37
CA TYR A 44 1.30 -21.52 8.85
C TYR A 44 1.24 -22.89 9.50
N GLU A 45 1.98 -23.87 8.94
CA GLU A 45 2.14 -25.17 9.57
C GLU A 45 2.73 -25.02 10.98
N ARG A 46 3.81 -24.26 11.12
CA ARG A 46 4.42 -23.93 12.42
C ARG A 46 3.42 -23.25 13.36
N CYS A 47 2.61 -22.30 12.88
CA CYS A 47 1.59 -21.65 13.69
C CYS A 47 0.51 -22.62 14.21
N ILE A 48 0.08 -23.58 13.39
CA ILE A 48 -0.88 -24.63 13.80
C ILE A 48 -0.24 -25.54 14.85
N GLN A 49 1.00 -25.99 14.61
CA GLN A 49 1.73 -26.87 15.52
C GLN A 49 2.04 -26.19 16.87
N THR A 50 2.32 -24.89 16.88
CA THR A 50 2.61 -24.12 18.11
C THR A 50 1.34 -23.64 18.82
N GLY A 51 0.18 -23.70 18.17
CA GLY A 51 -1.10 -23.27 18.74
C GLY A 51 -1.35 -21.77 18.67
N THR A 52 -0.60 -21.02 17.86
CA THR A 52 -0.89 -19.60 17.57
C THR A 52 -1.99 -19.46 16.52
N LEU A 53 -2.17 -20.48 15.68
CA LEU A 53 -3.34 -20.65 14.81
C LEU A 53 -4.25 -21.75 15.37
N THR A 54 -5.44 -21.34 15.82
CA THR A 54 -6.41 -22.18 16.53
C THR A 54 -7.77 -22.19 15.84
N VAL A 55 -8.57 -23.22 16.16
CA VAL A 55 -9.97 -23.33 15.78
C VAL A 55 -10.79 -23.44 17.06
N ASN A 56 -11.78 -22.56 17.22
CA ASN A 56 -12.59 -22.46 18.43
C ASN A 56 -11.74 -22.30 19.71
N PHE A 57 -10.63 -21.55 19.60
CA PHE A 57 -9.63 -21.35 20.66
C PHE A 57 -8.85 -22.60 21.08
N GLU A 58 -8.98 -23.70 20.34
CA GLU A 58 -8.24 -24.94 20.59
C GLU A 58 -7.23 -25.23 19.49
N LYS A 59 -6.14 -25.91 19.87
CA LYS A 59 -5.13 -26.39 18.94
C LYS A 59 -5.69 -27.58 18.16
N VAL A 60 -5.54 -27.53 16.83
CA VAL A 60 -6.02 -28.58 15.92
C VAL A 60 -4.85 -29.23 15.16
N PRO A 61 -5.00 -30.44 14.62
CA PRO A 61 -4.01 -31.03 13.72
C PRO A 61 -3.96 -30.29 12.38
N ILE A 62 -2.83 -30.39 11.67
CA ILE A 62 -2.57 -29.66 10.40
C ILE A 62 -3.56 -30.05 9.29
N ASP A 63 -4.00 -31.31 9.30
CA ASP A 63 -4.97 -31.86 8.35
C ASP A 63 -6.43 -31.64 8.78
N TYR A 64 -6.66 -30.86 9.85
CA TYR A 64 -8.00 -30.52 10.31
C TYR A 64 -8.81 -29.88 9.18
N ARG A 65 -9.98 -30.48 8.92
CA ARG A 65 -10.93 -30.00 7.92
C ARG A 65 -11.93 -29.06 8.56
N LEU A 66 -11.99 -27.84 8.05
CA LEU A 66 -12.81 -26.78 8.61
C LEU A 66 -14.30 -27.12 8.55
N LYS A 67 -15.01 -26.86 9.65
CA LYS A 67 -16.45 -27.07 9.75
C LYS A 67 -17.19 -25.74 9.65
N HIS A 68 -18.47 -25.82 9.32
CA HIS A 68 -19.34 -24.65 9.35
C HIS A 68 -19.33 -24.00 10.74
N ASN A 69 -19.26 -22.67 10.79
CA ASN A 69 -19.18 -21.85 12.01
C ASN A 69 -17.94 -22.05 12.90
N ASP A 70 -16.92 -22.78 12.45
CA ASP A 70 -15.63 -22.80 13.15
C ASP A 70 -15.06 -21.37 13.24
N LEU A 71 -14.61 -20.97 14.42
CA LEU A 71 -13.94 -19.69 14.66
C LEU A 71 -12.43 -19.89 14.53
N LEU A 72 -11.85 -19.35 13.46
CA LEU A 72 -10.40 -19.35 13.26
C LEU A 72 -9.80 -18.16 13.99
N ALA A 73 -8.76 -18.39 14.81
CA ALA A 73 -8.01 -17.35 15.48
C ALA A 73 -6.51 -17.52 15.22
N ASN A 74 -5.89 -16.50 14.63
CA ASN A 74 -4.47 -16.46 14.30
C ASN A 74 -3.79 -15.32 15.09
N ILE A 75 -2.96 -15.68 16.07
CA ILE A 75 -2.16 -14.76 16.86
C ILE A 75 -0.85 -14.51 16.11
N VAL A 76 -0.64 -13.26 15.68
CA VAL A 76 0.58 -12.86 14.99
C VAL A 76 1.33 -11.79 15.78
N HIS A 77 2.64 -11.88 15.78
CA HIS A 77 3.51 -10.80 16.25
C HIS A 77 3.72 -9.80 15.10
N ARG A 78 3.19 -8.59 15.23
CA ARG A 78 3.11 -7.60 14.15
C ARG A 78 4.21 -6.56 14.23
N HIS A 79 4.81 -6.32 13.07
CA HIS A 79 5.62 -5.14 12.79
C HIS A 79 4.92 -4.33 11.69
N GLU A 80 4.58 -3.08 11.98
CA GLU A 80 4.02 -2.19 10.97
C GLU A 80 5.13 -1.49 10.20
N VAL A 81 4.94 -1.35 8.89
CA VAL A 81 5.85 -0.58 8.05
C VAL A 81 5.84 0.88 8.52
N PRO A 82 7.02 1.51 8.70
CA PRO A 82 7.09 2.92 9.01
C PRO A 82 6.40 3.78 7.95
N VAL A 83 5.74 4.85 8.38
CA VAL A 83 5.13 5.87 7.50
C VAL A 83 5.74 7.24 7.80
N THR A 84 5.44 8.24 6.98
CA THR A 84 5.87 9.62 7.24
C THR A 84 5.45 10.10 8.63
N CYS A 85 6.31 10.89 9.29
CA CYS A 85 5.95 11.58 10.54
C CYS A 85 5.22 12.91 10.33
N GLN A 86 4.96 13.31 9.08
CA GLN A 86 4.22 14.54 8.78
C GLN A 86 2.87 14.56 9.51
N PRO A 87 2.48 15.70 10.12
CA PRO A 87 1.21 15.80 10.83
C PRO A 87 0.03 15.73 9.88
N ILE A 88 -1.09 15.23 10.38
CA ILE A 88 -2.38 15.28 9.68
C ILE A 88 -3.03 16.62 10.04
N THR A 89 -3.14 17.51 9.07
CA THR A 89 -3.74 18.84 9.30
C THR A 89 -5.26 18.76 9.20
N ILE A 90 -5.97 19.33 10.17
CA ILE A 90 -7.43 19.49 10.09
C ILE A 90 -7.71 20.73 9.24
N VAL A 91 -8.38 20.55 8.11
CA VAL A 91 -8.78 21.62 7.18
C VAL A 91 -10.11 22.23 7.64
N HIS A 92 -11.05 21.38 8.07
CA HIS A 92 -12.34 21.80 8.58
C HIS A 92 -12.84 20.80 9.62
N MET A 93 -13.52 21.28 10.66
CA MET A 93 -14.13 20.43 11.66
C MET A 93 -15.36 21.11 12.25
N ASP A 94 -16.50 20.42 12.16
CA ASP A 94 -17.74 20.81 12.82
C ASP A 94 -18.33 19.62 13.61
N GLU A 95 -19.59 19.70 13.99
CA GLU A 95 -20.28 18.63 14.74
C GLU A 95 -20.46 17.34 13.91
N ASP A 96 -20.62 17.47 12.60
CA ASP A 96 -21.07 16.44 11.69
C ASP A 96 -19.93 15.85 10.83
N ILE A 97 -18.89 16.63 10.54
CA ILE A 97 -17.79 16.24 9.66
C ILE A 97 -16.42 16.71 10.18
N VAL A 98 -15.38 15.96 9.80
CA VAL A 98 -14.00 16.42 9.85
C VAL A 98 -13.35 16.21 8.48
N VAL A 99 -12.66 17.23 8.01
CA VAL A 99 -11.91 17.26 6.75
C VAL A 99 -10.45 17.42 7.10
N VAL A 100 -9.61 16.52 6.57
CA VAL A 100 -8.18 16.54 6.85
C VAL A 100 -7.36 16.59 5.58
N ASN A 101 -6.20 17.23 5.65
CA ASN A 101 -5.14 17.08 4.67
C ASN A 101 -4.28 15.88 5.08
N LYS A 102 -4.50 14.76 4.38
CA LYS A 102 -3.78 13.51 4.61
C LYS A 102 -2.40 13.59 3.94
N PRO A 103 -1.29 13.36 4.67
CA PRO A 103 0.01 13.22 4.04
C PRO A 103 0.13 11.90 3.25
N ALA A 104 1.07 11.84 2.31
CA ALA A 104 1.38 10.60 1.58
C ALA A 104 1.90 9.51 2.54
N SER A 105 2.00 8.26 2.08
CA SER A 105 2.42 7.04 2.81
C SER A 105 1.47 6.46 3.87
N ILE A 106 0.53 7.22 4.43
CA ILE A 106 -0.36 6.73 5.50
C ILE A 106 -1.65 6.13 4.91
N PRO A 107 -2.04 4.87 5.18
CA PRO A 107 -3.35 4.35 4.80
C PRO A 107 -4.50 5.01 5.57
N VAL A 108 -5.69 5.07 4.96
CA VAL A 108 -6.88 5.68 5.58
C VAL A 108 -7.35 4.90 6.81
N HIS A 109 -7.50 3.57 6.68
CA HIS A 109 -8.04 2.66 7.69
C HIS A 109 -7.14 1.42 7.81
N PRO A 110 -7.26 0.62 8.90
CA PRO A 110 -6.51 -0.63 9.05
C PRO A 110 -6.68 -1.52 7.83
N CYS A 111 -5.56 -1.84 7.18
CA CYS A 111 -5.52 -2.72 6.02
C CYS A 111 -4.11 -3.30 5.85
N GLY A 112 -4.04 -4.57 5.43
CA GLY A 112 -2.77 -5.28 5.24
C GLY A 112 -1.83 -5.13 6.43
N ARG A 113 -0.64 -4.57 6.17
CA ARG A 113 0.43 -4.39 7.17
C ARG A 113 0.21 -3.22 8.14
N TYR A 114 -0.88 -2.46 8.05
CA TYR A 114 -1.12 -1.26 8.84
C TYR A 114 -2.35 -1.37 9.74
N ARG A 115 -2.23 -0.94 10.99
CA ARG A 115 -3.33 -0.84 11.96
C ARG A 115 -3.23 0.47 12.74
N HIS A 116 -2.12 0.70 13.42
CA HIS A 116 -1.82 1.91 14.17
C HIS A 116 -1.32 3.04 13.27
N ASN A 117 -0.53 2.73 12.23
CA ASN A 117 -0.09 3.69 11.23
C ASN A 117 -1.20 3.96 10.20
N THR A 118 -2.36 4.43 10.65
CA THR A 118 -3.50 4.75 9.79
C THR A 118 -4.11 6.09 10.18
N VAL A 119 -4.73 6.79 9.23
CA VAL A 119 -5.34 8.11 9.47
C VAL A 119 -6.35 8.02 10.61
N VAL A 120 -7.27 7.05 10.58
CA VAL A 120 -8.29 6.89 11.62
C VAL A 120 -7.69 6.66 13.01
N PHE A 121 -6.61 5.87 13.12
CA PHE A 121 -5.98 5.61 14.42
C PHE A 121 -5.20 6.83 14.93
N ILE A 122 -4.49 7.52 14.04
CA ILE A 122 -3.76 8.75 14.36
C ILE A 122 -4.74 9.83 14.82
N LEU A 123 -5.84 10.06 14.10
CA LEU A 123 -6.87 11.01 14.48
C LEU A 123 -7.52 10.67 15.83
N ALA A 124 -7.79 9.38 16.08
CA ALA A 124 -8.34 8.94 17.36
C ALA A 124 -7.35 9.16 18.52
N LYS A 125 -6.05 8.92 18.31
CA LYS A 125 -5.01 9.02 19.34
C LYS A 125 -4.58 10.46 19.62
N GLU A 126 -4.38 11.26 18.57
CA GLU A 126 -3.78 12.60 18.67
C GLU A 126 -4.85 13.70 18.82
N PHE A 127 -6.04 13.50 18.28
CA PHE A 127 -7.11 14.51 18.28
C PHE A 127 -8.37 14.06 19.04
N ASN A 128 -8.34 12.87 19.67
CA ASN A 128 -9.49 12.26 20.35
C ASN A 128 -10.73 12.12 19.43
N LEU A 129 -10.51 12.01 18.12
CA LEU A 129 -11.58 11.84 17.12
C LEU A 129 -11.88 10.35 16.92
N LYS A 130 -12.74 9.81 17.78
CA LYS A 130 -13.16 8.40 17.75
C LYS A 130 -14.41 8.21 16.90
N ASN A 131 -14.67 6.98 16.47
CA ASN A 131 -15.88 6.56 15.75
C ASN A 131 -16.15 7.31 14.43
N LEU A 132 -15.09 7.83 13.79
CA LEU A 132 -15.16 8.46 12.48
C LEU A 132 -15.65 7.46 11.42
N ARG A 133 -16.54 7.93 10.55
CA ARG A 133 -17.06 7.19 9.40
C ARG A 133 -16.37 7.66 8.13
N THR A 134 -15.67 6.75 7.46
CA THR A 134 -14.97 7.03 6.21
C THR A 134 -15.97 7.31 5.08
N ILE A 135 -16.01 8.55 4.58
CA ILE A 135 -16.90 8.93 3.47
C ILE A 135 -16.35 8.47 2.13
N HIS A 136 -15.05 8.58 1.95
CA HIS A 136 -14.31 8.07 0.80
C HIS A 136 -12.88 7.71 1.21
N ARG A 137 -12.14 7.12 0.29
CA ARG A 137 -10.76 6.66 0.54
C ARG A 137 -9.82 7.34 -0.44
N LEU A 138 -8.59 7.54 0.00
CA LEU A 138 -7.43 7.84 -0.85
C LEU A 138 -6.46 6.66 -0.77
N ASP A 139 -5.70 6.43 -1.84
CA ASP A 139 -4.64 5.44 -1.83
C ASP A 139 -3.59 5.80 -0.76
N ARG A 140 -2.85 4.81 -0.27
CA ARG A 140 -1.82 4.99 0.76
C ARG A 140 -0.87 6.14 0.41
N LEU A 141 -0.38 6.17 -0.83
CA LEU A 141 0.59 7.15 -1.31
C LEU A 141 -0.01 8.46 -1.82
N THR A 142 -1.33 8.52 -2.04
CA THR A 142 -2.00 9.76 -2.42
C THR A 142 -2.15 10.67 -1.20
N SER A 143 -1.79 11.93 -1.35
CA SER A 143 -1.97 12.97 -0.32
C SER A 143 -3.23 13.81 -0.59
N GLY A 144 -3.63 14.66 0.36
CA GLY A 144 -4.67 15.68 0.16
C GLY A 144 -5.95 15.42 0.93
N LEU A 145 -7.04 16.05 0.47
CA LEU A 145 -8.34 16.09 1.15
C LEU A 145 -8.92 14.71 1.39
N LEU A 146 -9.24 14.45 2.65
CA LEU A 146 -9.95 13.26 3.10
C LEU A 146 -11.05 13.65 4.09
N LEU A 147 -12.27 13.21 3.80
CA LEU A 147 -13.45 13.55 4.58
C LEU A 147 -13.92 12.36 5.43
N PHE A 148 -14.22 12.63 6.70
CA PHE A 148 -14.84 11.69 7.61
C PHE A 148 -16.11 12.28 8.22
N GLY A 149 -17.18 11.49 8.25
CA GLY A 149 -18.38 11.82 9.00
C GLY A 149 -18.16 11.54 10.49
N ARG A 150 -18.46 12.53 11.33
CA ARG A 150 -18.57 12.37 12.79
C ARG A 150 -19.95 11.83 13.19
N SER A 151 -20.96 12.11 12.36
CA SER A 151 -22.31 11.58 12.45
C SER A 151 -22.59 10.53 11.37
N PRO A 152 -23.22 9.38 11.70
CA PRO A 152 -23.65 8.39 10.69
C PRO A 152 -24.60 8.98 9.63
N LYS A 153 -25.42 9.97 10.01
CA LYS A 153 -26.36 10.63 9.09
C LYS A 153 -25.60 11.41 8.02
N LYS A 154 -24.65 12.25 8.44
CA LYS A 154 -23.83 13.06 7.53
C LYS A 154 -22.96 12.19 6.65
N ALA A 155 -22.34 11.14 7.19
CA ALA A 155 -21.52 10.21 6.43
C ALA A 155 -22.31 9.60 5.25
N ARG A 156 -23.50 9.07 5.51
CA ARG A 156 -24.38 8.49 4.48
C ARG A 156 -24.80 9.52 3.42
N GLN A 157 -25.13 10.74 3.85
CA GLN A 157 -25.49 11.82 2.93
C GLN A 157 -24.33 12.15 1.97
N MET A 158 -23.12 12.31 2.51
CA MET A 158 -21.93 12.63 1.73
C MET A 158 -21.53 11.47 0.79
N GLU A 159 -21.59 10.23 1.27
CA GLU A 159 -21.39 9.03 0.45
C GLU A 159 -22.37 8.97 -0.72
N GLN A 160 -23.64 9.33 -0.49
CA GLN A 160 -24.65 9.39 -1.53
C GLN A 160 -24.35 10.48 -2.57
N GLN A 161 -23.90 11.66 -2.14
CA GLN A 161 -23.48 12.72 -3.07
C GLN A 161 -22.33 12.26 -3.97
N ILE A 162 -21.33 11.56 -3.41
CA ILE A 162 -20.22 10.99 -4.19
C ILE A 162 -20.72 9.90 -5.14
N ARG A 163 -21.57 8.99 -4.66
CA ARG A 163 -22.14 7.90 -5.47
C ARG A 163 -22.95 8.42 -6.64
N ASN A 164 -23.72 9.49 -6.42
CA ASN A 164 -24.56 10.15 -7.41
C ASN A 164 -23.77 11.14 -8.29
N ARG A 165 -22.43 11.18 -8.17
CA ARG A 165 -21.54 12.08 -8.95
C ARG A 165 -21.89 13.57 -8.83
N GLN A 166 -22.38 13.97 -7.65
CA GLN A 166 -22.69 15.37 -7.31
C GLN A 166 -21.48 16.12 -6.74
N VAL A 167 -20.33 15.44 -6.64
CA VAL A 167 -19.11 16.00 -6.06
C VAL A 167 -18.06 16.12 -7.15
N GLU A 168 -17.67 17.37 -7.42
CA GLU A 168 -16.54 17.72 -8.26
C GLU A 168 -15.25 17.48 -7.47
N LYS A 169 -14.27 16.83 -8.11
CA LYS A 169 -12.99 16.52 -7.49
C LYS A 169 -11.87 17.02 -8.39
N GLU A 170 -10.94 17.73 -7.80
CA GLU A 170 -9.76 18.23 -8.47
C GLU A 170 -8.51 17.67 -7.77
N TYR A 171 -7.61 17.16 -8.59
CA TYR A 171 -6.34 16.61 -8.16
C TYR A 171 -5.20 17.32 -8.88
N ILE A 172 -4.08 17.42 -8.21
CA ILE A 172 -2.82 17.87 -8.80
C ILE A 172 -1.87 16.69 -8.84
N CYS A 173 -1.19 16.49 -9.95
CA CYS A 173 -0.13 15.50 -10.04
C CYS A 173 1.09 16.05 -10.76
N ARG A 174 2.24 15.40 -10.54
CA ARG A 174 3.45 15.63 -11.32
C ARG A 174 3.77 14.39 -12.14
N VAL A 175 3.90 14.58 -13.44
CA VAL A 175 4.06 13.50 -14.42
C VAL A 175 5.41 13.57 -15.12
N GLU A 176 5.88 12.42 -15.58
CA GLU A 176 7.05 12.30 -16.44
C GLU A 176 6.75 12.87 -17.83
N GLY A 177 7.68 13.66 -18.39
CA GLY A 177 7.56 14.27 -19.71
C GLY A 177 6.85 15.63 -19.74
N ILE A 178 6.76 16.17 -20.96
CA ILE A 178 6.08 17.43 -21.26
C ILE A 178 4.63 17.13 -21.65
N PHE A 179 3.70 17.36 -20.73
CA PHE A 179 2.28 17.18 -20.99
C PHE A 179 1.81 18.20 -22.05
N PRO A 180 0.92 17.83 -22.99
CA PRO A 180 0.42 18.75 -24.01
C PRO A 180 -0.31 19.97 -23.41
N ASP A 181 -0.31 21.07 -24.15
CA ASP A 181 -1.11 22.26 -23.82
C ASP A 181 -2.60 22.02 -24.11
N GLY A 182 -3.45 22.81 -23.45
CA GLY A 182 -4.90 22.68 -23.56
C GLY A 182 -5.49 21.60 -22.66
N VAL A 183 -6.79 21.31 -22.85
CA VAL A 183 -7.50 20.29 -22.10
C VAL A 183 -7.44 18.97 -22.87
N VAL A 184 -6.88 17.94 -22.24
CA VAL A 184 -6.88 16.57 -22.74
C VAL A 184 -7.94 15.76 -22.02
N GLU A 185 -8.81 15.10 -22.77
CA GLU A 185 -9.85 14.23 -22.22
C GLU A 185 -9.51 12.76 -22.52
N CYS A 186 -9.47 11.93 -21.47
CA CYS A 186 -9.30 10.47 -21.62
C CYS A 186 -10.60 9.77 -21.20
N LYS A 187 -11.19 9.00 -22.13
CA LYS A 187 -12.45 8.24 -21.95
C LYS A 187 -12.25 6.74 -21.89
N GLU A 188 -11.01 6.30 -21.74
CA GLU A 188 -10.69 4.89 -21.83
C GLU A 188 -11.27 4.10 -20.63
N PRO A 189 -12.01 3.00 -20.88
CA PRO A 189 -12.57 2.16 -19.82
C PRO A 189 -11.47 1.43 -19.04
N ILE A 190 -11.67 1.29 -17.73
CA ILE A 190 -10.69 0.67 -16.82
C ILE A 190 -11.21 -0.66 -16.27
N GLU A 191 -10.39 -1.70 -16.43
CA GLU A 191 -10.59 -3.04 -15.88
C GLU A 191 -9.64 -3.29 -14.70
N VAL A 192 -10.14 -3.99 -13.67
CA VAL A 192 -9.29 -4.49 -12.58
C VAL A 192 -8.81 -5.88 -12.97
N VAL A 193 -7.54 -6.01 -13.35
CA VAL A 193 -6.93 -7.26 -13.81
C VAL A 193 -6.67 -8.20 -12.64
N SER A 194 -6.29 -7.65 -11.48
CA SER A 194 -6.10 -8.43 -10.27
C SER A 194 -6.51 -7.67 -9.03
N TYR A 195 -7.61 -8.09 -8.42
CA TYR A 195 -8.07 -7.57 -7.13
C TYR A 195 -7.10 -7.87 -5.99
N LYS A 196 -6.29 -8.93 -6.11
CA LYS A 196 -5.35 -9.36 -5.06
C LYS A 196 -4.20 -8.36 -4.86
N ILE A 197 -3.69 -7.80 -5.95
CA ILE A 197 -2.60 -6.81 -5.94
C ILE A 197 -3.09 -5.38 -6.26
N GLY A 198 -4.37 -5.21 -6.63
CA GLY A 198 -4.95 -3.91 -6.94
C GLY A 198 -4.50 -3.34 -8.29
N VAL A 199 -4.18 -4.19 -9.27
CA VAL A 199 -3.72 -3.76 -10.60
C VAL A 199 -4.92 -3.52 -11.51
N CYS A 200 -4.87 -2.38 -12.20
CA CYS A 200 -5.86 -1.92 -13.17
C CYS A 200 -5.19 -1.63 -14.51
N LYS A 201 -5.92 -1.79 -15.61
CA LYS A 201 -5.47 -1.40 -16.95
C LYS A 201 -6.61 -0.78 -17.75
N VAL A 202 -6.24 -0.08 -18.82
CA VAL A 202 -7.21 0.25 -19.88
C VAL A 202 -7.57 -1.02 -20.63
N SER A 203 -8.87 -1.26 -20.78
CA SER A 203 -9.40 -2.44 -21.46
C SER A 203 -10.84 -2.19 -21.87
N GLN A 204 -11.22 -2.62 -23.07
CA GLN A 204 -12.60 -2.52 -23.57
C GLN A 204 -13.60 -3.33 -22.73
N LYS A 205 -13.13 -4.30 -21.93
CA LYS A 205 -13.96 -5.03 -20.94
C LYS A 205 -14.12 -4.27 -19.62
N GLY A 206 -13.43 -3.14 -19.50
CA GLY A 206 -13.43 -2.28 -18.32
C GLY A 206 -14.73 -1.51 -18.14
N LYS A 207 -14.81 -0.80 -17.02
CA LYS A 207 -15.93 0.10 -16.73
C LYS A 207 -15.63 1.48 -17.27
N ASP A 208 -16.62 2.10 -17.90
CA ASP A 208 -16.50 3.46 -18.40
C ASP A 208 -16.08 4.44 -17.31
N CYS A 209 -15.14 5.31 -17.69
CA CYS A 209 -14.63 6.39 -16.88
C CYS A 209 -14.06 7.50 -17.74
N THR A 210 -14.10 8.72 -17.21
CA THR A 210 -13.58 9.90 -17.90
C THR A 210 -12.81 10.78 -16.94
N THR A 211 -11.66 11.26 -17.40
CA THR A 211 -10.84 12.23 -16.68
C THR A 211 -10.40 13.31 -17.65
N THR A 212 -10.54 14.58 -17.26
CA THR A 212 -9.93 15.69 -17.98
C THR A 212 -8.62 16.09 -17.30
N PHE A 213 -7.65 16.46 -18.12
CA PHE A 213 -6.30 16.84 -17.72
C PHE A 213 -5.95 18.19 -18.33
N GLN A 214 -5.27 19.03 -17.56
CA GLN A 214 -4.77 20.30 -18.03
C GLN A 214 -3.40 20.56 -17.41
N LYS A 215 -2.39 20.81 -18.24
CA LYS A 215 -1.07 21.21 -17.75
C LYS A 215 -1.16 22.59 -17.08
N LEU A 216 -0.58 22.71 -15.89
CA LEU A 216 -0.44 23.97 -15.15
C LEU A 216 0.94 24.59 -15.35
N SER A 217 1.98 23.77 -15.29
CA SER A 217 3.37 24.20 -15.38
C SER A 217 4.27 23.03 -15.82
N GLN A 218 5.50 23.34 -16.24
CA GLN A 218 6.50 22.34 -16.61
C GLN A 218 7.92 22.88 -16.39
N ASN A 219 8.88 21.95 -16.28
CA ASN A 219 10.31 22.28 -16.19
C ASN A 219 11.15 21.69 -17.35
N GLY A 220 10.50 21.33 -18.47
CA GLY A 220 11.14 20.70 -19.63
C GLY A 220 11.39 19.19 -19.50
N LYS A 221 11.37 18.62 -18.29
CA LYS A 221 11.45 17.15 -18.07
C LYS A 221 10.15 16.56 -17.51
N THR A 222 9.44 17.34 -16.70
CA THR A 222 8.25 16.92 -15.97
C THR A 222 7.20 18.01 -16.04
N SER A 223 5.93 17.64 -15.86
CA SER A 223 4.80 18.58 -15.90
C SER A 223 3.93 18.45 -14.65
N VAL A 224 3.40 19.56 -14.17
CA VAL A 224 2.33 19.57 -13.16
C VAL A 224 1.00 19.67 -13.88
N VAL A 225 0.08 18.79 -13.53
CA VAL A 225 -1.18 18.59 -14.25
C VAL A 225 -2.35 18.62 -13.27
N LEU A 226 -3.35 19.45 -13.60
CA LEU A 226 -4.67 19.43 -12.98
C LEU A 226 -5.49 18.29 -13.58
N CYS A 227 -6.01 17.43 -12.72
CA CYS A 227 -6.82 16.27 -13.09
C CYS A 227 -8.22 16.41 -12.51
N LYS A 228 -9.25 16.32 -13.35
CA LYS A 228 -10.65 16.34 -12.91
C LYS A 228 -11.35 15.05 -13.34
N PRO A 229 -11.37 14.01 -12.48
CA PRO A 229 -12.09 12.78 -12.79
C PRO A 229 -13.60 13.00 -12.66
N LEU A 230 -14.35 12.67 -13.72
CA LEU A 230 -15.83 12.69 -13.73
C LEU A 230 -16.44 11.43 -13.09
N THR A 231 -15.60 10.41 -12.87
CA THR A 231 -15.95 9.13 -12.27
C THR A 231 -14.95 8.77 -11.16
N GLY A 232 -15.21 7.70 -10.40
CA GLY A 232 -14.34 7.26 -9.31
C GLY A 232 -13.95 5.79 -9.42
N ARG A 233 -13.18 5.41 -10.45
CA ARG A 233 -12.62 4.04 -10.56
C ARG A 233 -11.32 3.90 -9.77
N MET A 234 -10.97 2.67 -9.42
CA MET A 234 -9.71 2.37 -8.73
C MET A 234 -8.53 2.81 -9.61
N HIS A 235 -7.61 3.59 -9.03
CA HIS A 235 -6.43 4.12 -9.71
C HIS A 235 -6.70 4.91 -11.01
N GLN A 236 -7.91 5.45 -11.20
CA GLN A 236 -8.34 6.06 -12.47
C GLN A 236 -7.35 7.07 -13.05
N ILE A 237 -6.95 8.07 -12.26
CA ILE A 237 -5.99 9.11 -12.68
C ILE A 237 -4.64 8.49 -13.07
N ARG A 238 -4.16 7.53 -12.28
CA ARG A 238 -2.85 6.89 -12.45
C ARG A 238 -2.80 6.09 -13.76
N VAL A 239 -3.83 5.28 -14.02
CA VAL A 239 -3.95 4.45 -15.22
C VAL A 239 -4.18 5.30 -16.47
N HIS A 240 -5.03 6.33 -16.41
CA HIS A 240 -5.25 7.23 -17.55
C HIS A 240 -3.97 7.99 -17.93
N LEU A 241 -3.23 8.50 -16.95
CA LEU A 241 -1.96 9.19 -17.20
C LEU A 241 -0.88 8.24 -17.75
N GLN A 242 -0.79 7.01 -17.23
CA GLN A 242 0.06 5.97 -17.79
C GLN A 242 -0.30 5.67 -19.25
N TYR A 243 -1.59 5.45 -19.54
CA TYR A 243 -2.09 5.18 -20.88
C TYR A 243 -1.78 6.32 -21.86
N LEU A 244 -1.90 7.58 -21.42
CA LEU A 244 -1.52 8.74 -22.23
C LEU A 244 0.00 8.86 -22.45
N GLY A 245 0.81 8.10 -21.72
CA GLY A 245 2.28 8.10 -21.79
C GLY A 245 2.97 9.08 -20.84
N PHE A 246 2.24 9.57 -19.84
CA PHE A 246 2.73 10.53 -18.84
C PHE A 246 2.51 9.98 -17.42
N PRO A 247 3.12 8.84 -17.05
CA PRO A 247 2.90 8.25 -15.73
C PRO A 247 3.31 9.22 -14.61
N ILE A 248 2.62 9.12 -13.47
CA ILE A 248 2.91 9.95 -12.30
C ILE A 248 4.29 9.62 -11.75
N LEU A 249 5.05 10.64 -11.37
CA LEU A 249 6.36 10.46 -10.74
C LEU A 249 6.23 9.72 -9.40
N ASN A 250 7.18 8.83 -9.12
CA ASN A 250 7.21 7.96 -7.96
C ASN A 250 5.95 7.10 -7.77
N ASP A 251 5.16 6.86 -8.82
CA ASP A 251 4.12 5.83 -8.78
C ASP A 251 4.81 4.46 -8.80
N PRO A 252 4.83 3.70 -7.69
CA PRO A 252 5.58 2.45 -7.61
C PRO A 252 4.96 1.33 -8.46
N LEU A 253 3.72 1.53 -8.93
CA LEU A 253 3.03 0.53 -9.71
C LEU A 253 3.08 0.86 -11.20
N TYR A 254 2.63 2.06 -11.58
CA TYR A 254 2.37 2.37 -13.00
C TYR A 254 3.54 3.07 -13.69
N ASN A 255 4.50 3.63 -12.96
CA ASN A 255 5.72 4.17 -13.55
C ASN A 255 6.86 3.14 -13.48
N HIS A 256 6.70 2.03 -14.19
CA HIS A 256 7.69 0.95 -14.21
C HIS A 256 7.80 0.32 -15.60
N GLU A 257 9.01 -0.08 -15.98
CA GLU A 257 9.32 -0.73 -17.27
C GLU A 257 8.76 -2.16 -17.37
N VAL A 258 8.06 -2.64 -16.33
CA VAL A 258 7.44 -3.98 -16.33
C VAL A 258 6.28 -4.03 -17.32
N PHE A 259 5.69 -2.88 -17.62
CA PHE A 259 4.72 -2.65 -18.68
C PHE A 259 5.39 -2.42 -20.05
N GLY A 260 6.67 -2.77 -20.22
CA GLY A 260 7.42 -2.56 -21.46
C GLY A 260 8.12 -1.19 -21.53
N PRO A 261 8.85 -0.93 -22.64
CA PRO A 261 9.70 0.25 -22.81
C PRO A 261 8.90 1.57 -22.86
N LEU A 262 7.62 1.51 -23.22
CA LEU A 262 6.71 2.65 -23.24
C LEU A 262 5.88 2.77 -21.94
N LYS A 263 6.19 1.97 -20.92
CA LYS A 263 5.56 2.00 -19.59
C LYS A 263 4.02 1.98 -19.63
N GLY A 264 3.40 1.21 -20.54
CA GLY A 264 1.94 1.12 -20.62
C GLY A 264 1.25 2.13 -21.53
N ARG A 265 2.00 3.00 -22.25
CA ARG A 265 1.42 3.98 -23.17
C ARG A 265 0.56 3.30 -24.24
N GLY A 266 -0.64 3.82 -24.47
CA GLY A 266 -1.61 3.24 -25.41
C GLY A 266 -2.14 1.87 -24.99
N GLY A 267 -1.87 1.42 -23.76
CA GLY A 267 -2.19 0.08 -23.28
C GLY A 267 -1.16 -0.98 -23.72
N ASP A 268 -0.02 -0.58 -24.30
CA ASP A 268 1.06 -1.49 -24.67
C ASP A 268 1.80 -1.98 -23.41
N ILE A 269 1.72 -3.28 -23.16
CA ILE A 269 2.39 -3.96 -22.04
C ILE A 269 3.67 -4.71 -22.47
N GLY A 270 4.22 -4.37 -23.63
CA GLY A 270 5.46 -4.95 -24.15
C GLY A 270 5.30 -6.39 -24.64
N GLY A 271 4.12 -6.72 -25.20
CA GLY A 271 3.82 -8.05 -25.74
C GLY A 271 3.55 -9.14 -24.68
N LYS A 272 3.51 -8.79 -23.39
CA LYS A 272 3.19 -9.72 -22.30
C LYS A 272 1.71 -10.08 -22.29
N THR A 273 1.40 -11.25 -21.75
CA THR A 273 0.04 -11.59 -21.32
C THR A 273 -0.30 -10.94 -19.97
N ASP A 274 -1.58 -10.86 -19.64
CA ASP A 274 -2.03 -10.34 -18.33
C ASP A 274 -1.45 -11.15 -17.16
N ASP A 275 -1.39 -12.47 -17.30
CA ASP A 275 -0.88 -13.36 -16.26
C ASP A 275 0.63 -13.22 -16.04
N GLU A 276 1.40 -13.00 -17.11
CA GLU A 276 2.83 -12.70 -17.02
C GLU A 276 3.07 -11.35 -16.35
N LEU A 277 2.32 -10.31 -16.75
CA LEU A 277 2.41 -9.00 -16.13
C LEU A 277 2.09 -9.05 -14.64
N ILE A 278 1.02 -9.78 -14.24
CA ILE A 278 0.65 -9.95 -12.84
C ILE A 278 1.77 -10.67 -12.07
N ARG A 279 2.36 -11.71 -12.65
CA ARG A 279 3.44 -12.46 -12.02
C ARG A 279 4.67 -11.59 -11.79
N ASP A 280 5.08 -10.83 -12.80
CA ASP A 280 6.22 -9.91 -12.71
C ASP A 280 5.97 -8.82 -11.65
N LEU A 281 4.77 -8.25 -11.63
CA LEU A 281 4.38 -7.26 -10.63
C LEU A 281 4.39 -7.82 -9.20
N ILE A 282 3.96 -9.07 -9.01
CA ILE A 282 4.05 -9.75 -7.70
C ILE A 282 5.51 -9.93 -7.30
N ASN A 283 6.37 -10.34 -8.23
CA ASN A 283 7.79 -10.55 -7.96
C ASN A 283 8.48 -9.24 -7.57
N ILE A 284 8.23 -8.16 -8.31
CA ILE A 284 8.73 -6.82 -7.98
C ILE A 284 8.20 -6.37 -6.63
N HIS A 285 6.88 -6.51 -6.39
CA HIS A 285 6.28 -6.12 -5.13
C HIS A 285 6.87 -6.89 -3.94
N ASN A 286 7.15 -8.18 -4.11
CA ASN A 286 7.77 -9.00 -3.07
C ASN A 286 9.24 -8.62 -2.83
N ALA A 287 10.00 -8.36 -3.90
CA ALA A 287 11.39 -7.96 -3.84
C ALA A 287 11.58 -6.56 -3.24
N GLU A 288 10.73 -5.60 -3.58
CA GLU A 288 10.79 -4.22 -3.08
C GLU A 288 10.19 -4.07 -1.67
N ASN A 289 9.20 -4.91 -1.29
CA ASN A 289 8.62 -4.93 0.06
C ASN A 289 9.30 -5.92 1.01
N TRP A 290 10.57 -6.25 0.78
CA TRP A 290 11.41 -7.02 1.72
C TRP A 290 11.66 -6.23 3.01
N LEU A 291 10.62 -6.20 3.82
CA LEU A 291 10.64 -6.05 5.26
C LEU A 291 10.37 -7.44 5.83
N GLY A 292 11.44 -8.24 5.89
CA GLY A 292 11.60 -9.22 6.95
C GLY A 292 11.00 -10.61 6.78
N ILE A 293 11.50 -11.42 5.84
CA ILE A 293 11.68 -12.86 6.06
C ILE A 293 13.01 -13.24 5.39
N ASP A 294 14.12 -13.02 6.10
CA ASP A 294 15.32 -13.81 5.88
C ASP A 294 15.10 -15.13 6.63
N CYS A 295 14.71 -16.17 5.90
CA CYS A 295 15.04 -17.51 6.29
C CYS A 295 15.83 -18.09 5.12
N ASP A 296 17.14 -18.22 5.34
CA ASP A 296 18.05 -18.96 4.48
C ASP A 296 17.46 -20.33 4.14
N SER A 297 16.87 -20.44 2.96
CA SER A 297 16.74 -21.67 2.22
C SER A 297 16.61 -21.32 0.75
N ASP A 298 17.66 -21.62 -0.01
CA ASP A 298 17.65 -21.66 -1.46
C ASP A 298 16.40 -22.39 -1.98
N ILE A 299 15.44 -21.64 -2.51
CA ILE A 299 14.28 -22.18 -3.20
C ILE A 299 14.42 -21.83 -4.68
N SER A 300 15.15 -22.69 -5.38
CA SER A 300 15.11 -22.83 -6.83
C SER A 300 13.80 -23.52 -7.25
N LEU A 301 12.67 -22.81 -7.22
CA LEU A 301 11.37 -23.34 -7.67
C LEU A 301 10.99 -22.85 -9.07
N PHE A 302 11.81 -23.18 -10.07
CA PHE A 302 11.37 -23.45 -11.45
C PHE A 302 12.37 -24.40 -12.12
N LYS A 303 12.40 -25.68 -11.69
CA LYS A 303 12.91 -26.72 -12.59
C LYS A 303 11.83 -27.00 -13.62
N ASN A 304 12.12 -26.60 -14.87
CA ASN A 304 11.44 -27.09 -16.06
C ASN A 304 11.53 -28.62 -16.08
N THR A 305 10.44 -29.31 -15.81
CA THR A 305 10.24 -30.66 -16.34
C THR A 305 9.66 -30.51 -17.73
N LYS A 306 10.56 -30.46 -18.72
CA LYS A 306 10.27 -31.03 -20.03
C LYS A 306 10.19 -32.53 -19.81
N ASP A 307 9.06 -33.13 -20.15
CA ASP A 307 9.00 -34.48 -20.70
C ASP A 307 7.86 -34.48 -21.72
N GLU A 308 8.24 -34.48 -23.00
CA GLU A 308 7.42 -35.00 -24.08
C GLU A 308 7.55 -36.52 -24.07
N THR A 309 6.41 -37.22 -24.15
CA THR A 309 6.11 -38.40 -25.01
C THR A 309 5.02 -39.25 -24.34
N ASP A 310 3.78 -39.19 -24.81
CA ASP A 310 3.24 -40.21 -25.72
C ASP A 310 1.73 -40.00 -25.99
N LEU A 311 1.38 -40.22 -27.25
CA LEU A 311 0.04 -40.16 -27.84
C LEU A 311 -0.85 -41.33 -27.38
N GLU A 312 -2.17 -41.11 -27.27
CA GLU A 312 -3.17 -41.52 -28.28
C GLU A 312 -4.63 -41.42 -27.77
N SER A 313 -5.45 -40.77 -28.60
CA SER A 313 -6.87 -40.99 -28.91
C SER A 313 -7.89 -41.30 -27.80
N LEU A 314 -8.94 -40.46 -27.70
CA LEU A 314 -10.25 -40.73 -28.34
C LEU A 314 -11.25 -39.58 -28.09
N SER A 315 -12.01 -39.31 -29.14
CA SER A 315 -13.08 -38.35 -29.34
C SER A 315 -14.28 -38.50 -28.41
N SER A 316 -14.98 -37.41 -28.11
CA SER A 316 -16.37 -37.19 -28.56
C SER A 316 -16.95 -35.86 -28.06
N ASP A 317 -17.73 -35.25 -28.94
CA ASP A 317 -18.54 -34.05 -28.77
C ASP A 317 -19.44 -34.08 -27.53
N GLN A 318 -19.63 -32.89 -26.92
CA GLN A 318 -20.99 -32.39 -26.71
C GLN A 318 -20.98 -30.89 -26.39
N THR A 319 -21.47 -30.15 -27.37
CA THR A 319 -22.03 -28.81 -27.29
C THR A 319 -23.19 -28.77 -26.29
N PHE A 320 -23.16 -27.85 -25.33
CA PHE A 320 -24.38 -27.28 -24.76
C PHE A 320 -24.17 -25.79 -24.49
N ALA A 321 -24.79 -24.99 -25.35
CA ALA A 321 -25.09 -23.59 -25.09
C ALA A 321 -26.29 -23.52 -24.13
N VAL A 322 -26.18 -22.71 -23.08
CA VAL A 322 -27.35 -22.21 -22.35
C VAL A 322 -27.15 -20.72 -22.09
N HIS A 323 -27.95 -19.92 -22.80
CA HIS A 323 -28.26 -18.54 -22.47
C HIS A 323 -29.17 -18.49 -21.23
N HIS A 324 -28.92 -17.53 -20.32
CA HIS A 324 -29.90 -16.78 -19.52
C HIS A 324 -29.11 -15.76 -18.66
N SER A 325 -29.10 -14.48 -19.03
CA SER A 325 -30.03 -13.38 -18.65
C SER A 325 -29.78 -12.81 -17.24
N ASP A 326 -29.67 -11.49 -17.22
CA ASP A 326 -29.33 -10.60 -16.10
C ASP A 326 -30.12 -10.83 -14.80
N ASP A 327 -29.47 -10.63 -13.64
CA ASP A 327 -30.00 -9.75 -12.59
C ASP A 327 -28.97 -9.48 -11.46
N ASP A 328 -29.05 -8.24 -10.99
CA ASP A 328 -28.22 -7.49 -10.05
C ASP A 328 -28.35 -7.97 -8.58
N VAL A 329 -27.23 -8.26 -7.89
CA VAL A 329 -27.12 -8.06 -6.42
C VAL A 329 -25.67 -7.74 -6.04
N GLY A 330 -25.40 -6.45 -5.82
CA GLY A 330 -24.20 -5.97 -5.14
C GLY A 330 -24.10 -6.49 -3.69
N ALA A 331 -23.19 -7.43 -3.45
CA ALA A 331 -22.87 -7.93 -2.12
C ALA A 331 -22.03 -6.90 -1.34
N ASN A 332 -22.70 -6.15 -0.46
CA ASN A 332 -22.06 -5.45 0.65
C ASN A 332 -21.40 -6.47 1.59
N SER A 333 -20.08 -6.60 1.57
CA SER A 333 -19.33 -7.17 2.67
C SER A 333 -19.37 -6.19 3.85
N ARG A 334 -20.37 -6.35 4.72
CA ARG A 334 -20.38 -5.77 6.06
C ARG A 334 -19.22 -6.38 6.86
N GLU A 335 -18.09 -5.69 6.92
CA GLU A 335 -17.11 -5.92 7.99
C GLU A 335 -17.61 -5.23 9.26
N THR A 336 -18.47 -5.93 9.99
CA THR A 336 -18.76 -5.59 11.40
C THR A 336 -17.54 -6.00 12.23
N THR A 337 -16.70 -5.04 12.58
CA THR A 337 -15.75 -5.17 13.69
C THR A 337 -16.57 -5.36 14.98
N PRO A 338 -16.38 -6.43 15.77
CA PRO A 338 -16.98 -6.52 17.09
C PRO A 338 -16.32 -5.48 18.02
N PRO A 339 -17.06 -4.87 18.96
CA PRO A 339 -16.46 -4.05 20.00
C PRO A 339 -15.60 -4.95 20.91
N CYS A 340 -14.38 -4.52 21.21
CA CYS A 340 -13.52 -5.19 22.18
C CYS A 340 -14.19 -5.16 23.56
N LEU A 341 -14.36 -6.35 24.16
CA LEU A 341 -14.67 -6.49 25.57
C LEU A 341 -13.45 -6.04 26.38
N GLU A 342 -13.62 -5.00 27.20
CA GLU A 342 -12.70 -4.66 28.27
C GLU A 342 -12.70 -5.79 29.30
N ASN A 343 -11.52 -6.18 29.79
CA ASN A 343 -11.41 -6.99 31.00
C ASN A 343 -10.49 -6.29 32.02
N PRO A 344 -10.74 -6.52 33.32
CA PRO A 344 -10.61 -5.49 34.34
C PRO A 344 -9.25 -5.46 35.02
N GLN A 345 -9.03 -4.32 35.68
CA GLN A 345 -7.93 -3.97 36.56
C GLN A 345 -7.53 -5.12 37.52
N THR A 346 -6.22 -5.37 37.60
CA THR A 346 -5.59 -5.90 38.82
C THR A 346 -4.42 -5.00 39.21
N THR A 347 -4.60 -4.35 40.35
CA THR A 347 -3.58 -3.72 41.18
C THR A 347 -2.62 -4.77 41.70
N ASP A 348 -1.30 -4.51 41.69
CA ASP A 348 -0.51 -4.44 42.94
C ASP A 348 1.01 -4.19 42.75
N SER A 349 1.46 -3.15 43.44
CA SER A 349 2.63 -3.12 44.35
C SER A 349 4.08 -3.21 43.83
N ILE A 350 4.64 -2.01 43.67
CA ILE A 350 5.99 -1.49 44.03
C ILE A 350 6.93 -2.45 44.79
N LYS A 351 8.16 -2.62 44.28
CA LYS A 351 9.40 -2.61 45.08
C LYS A 351 10.52 -1.85 44.36
N GLN A 352 11.03 -0.82 45.06
CA GLN A 352 12.20 -0.01 44.74
C GLN A 352 13.49 -0.85 44.83
N LEU A 353 14.50 -0.49 44.02
CA LEU A 353 15.91 -0.63 44.37
C LEU A 353 16.72 0.46 43.65
N HIS A 354 17.20 1.43 44.45
CA HIS A 354 18.26 2.36 44.10
C HIS A 354 19.60 1.63 44.02
N CYS A 355 20.50 2.07 43.14
CA CYS A 355 21.95 2.07 43.42
C CYS A 355 22.68 3.15 42.61
N THR A 356 23.63 3.78 43.29
CA THR A 356 24.37 5.00 42.98
C THR A 356 25.76 4.72 42.42
N ASN A 357 26.26 5.71 41.66
CA ASN A 357 27.64 6.18 41.54
C ASN A 357 28.75 5.36 40.84
N SER A 358 29.40 6.09 39.91
CA SER A 358 30.84 6.40 39.81
C SER A 358 31.62 5.83 38.61
N SER A 359 32.26 6.78 37.92
CA SER A 359 33.21 6.65 36.81
C SER A 359 34.53 5.99 37.23
N PRO A 360 35.40 5.68 36.26
CA PRO A 360 36.60 6.52 36.16
C PRO A 360 37.04 6.88 34.73
N ILE A 361 37.83 7.95 34.72
CA ILE A 361 38.58 8.59 33.64
C ILE A 361 39.85 7.79 33.34
N PHE A 362 40.26 7.65 32.08
CA PHE A 362 41.67 7.75 31.69
C PHE A 362 41.85 8.18 30.22
N SER A 363 42.86 9.01 30.03
CA SER A 363 43.26 9.80 28.86
C SER A 363 44.20 9.07 27.90
N GLY A 364 44.24 9.48 26.63
CA GLY A 364 45.38 9.24 25.74
C GLY A 364 45.14 9.69 24.28
N LYS A 365 45.78 10.80 23.88
CA LYS A 365 45.84 11.35 22.51
C LYS A 365 46.83 10.56 21.63
N ALA A 366 46.58 10.51 20.32
CA ALA A 366 47.60 10.77 19.29
C ALA A 366 46.96 10.94 17.90
N ASP A 367 47.24 12.07 17.27
CA ASP A 367 46.99 12.42 15.87
C ASP A 367 47.88 11.62 14.91
N VAL A 368 47.47 11.50 13.64
CA VAL A 368 48.27 11.79 12.41
C VAL A 368 47.51 11.32 11.15
N ALA A 369 47.17 12.27 10.29
CA ALA A 369 47.09 12.15 8.81
C ALA A 369 48.24 13.04 8.25
N PRO A 370 48.59 13.13 6.93
CA PRO A 370 47.83 12.77 5.72
C PRO A 370 48.67 12.20 4.55
N THR A 371 48.06 11.81 3.41
CA THR A 371 48.51 12.19 2.04
C THR A 371 47.60 11.66 0.90
N LEU A 372 47.32 12.54 -0.07
CA LEU A 372 46.82 12.24 -1.42
C LEU A 372 47.97 11.83 -2.36
N PRO A 373 47.68 11.22 -3.53
CA PRO A 373 47.90 11.96 -4.76
C PRO A 373 46.86 11.76 -5.88
N THR A 374 46.87 12.74 -6.78
CA THR A 374 46.07 13.02 -7.98
C THR A 374 46.34 12.07 -9.15
N GLY A 375 45.32 11.83 -10.00
CA GLY A 375 45.50 11.23 -11.33
C GLY A 375 44.22 11.28 -12.19
N LEU A 376 44.19 12.15 -13.20
CA LEU A 376 43.16 12.28 -14.24
C LEU A 376 43.37 11.23 -15.34
N GLN A 377 42.35 10.43 -15.68
CA GLN A 377 42.15 9.90 -17.03
C GLN A 377 40.65 9.71 -17.34
N ILE A 378 40.27 10.15 -18.55
CA ILE A 378 38.94 10.07 -19.17
C ILE A 378 38.90 8.78 -20.03
N GLN A 379 37.84 7.97 -19.93
CA GLN A 379 37.11 7.36 -21.07
C GLN A 379 35.99 6.37 -20.66
N ASN A 380 34.79 6.69 -21.15
CA ASN A 380 33.67 5.85 -21.63
C ASN A 380 33.54 4.38 -21.20
N GLY A 381 32.36 4.05 -20.66
CA GLY A 381 31.82 2.69 -20.62
C GLY A 381 30.65 2.60 -19.64
N ALA A 382 29.42 2.53 -20.15
CA ALA A 382 28.24 2.23 -19.35
C ALA A 382 28.40 0.83 -18.71
N GLN A 383 28.65 0.79 -17.40
CA GLN A 383 28.54 -0.42 -16.60
C GLN A 383 27.22 -0.36 -15.84
N THR A 384 26.31 -1.26 -16.21
CA THR A 384 25.15 -1.66 -15.43
C THR A 384 25.61 -2.19 -14.09
N ASP A 385 25.40 -1.41 -13.04
CA ASP A 385 25.77 -1.74 -11.67
C ASP A 385 24.73 -2.73 -11.10
N LEU A 386 24.93 -4.02 -11.37
CA LEU A 386 24.21 -5.15 -10.75
C LEU A 386 24.84 -5.57 -9.41
N GLY A 387 25.58 -4.67 -8.76
CA GLY A 387 26.00 -4.82 -7.37
C GLY A 387 24.90 -4.31 -6.44
N LEU A 388 24.06 -5.19 -5.90
CA LEU A 388 23.22 -4.84 -4.75
C LEU A 388 24.15 -4.42 -3.60
N ALA A 389 24.27 -3.11 -3.37
CA ALA A 389 24.90 -2.59 -2.17
C ALA A 389 24.20 -3.23 -0.95
N SER A 390 25.01 -3.66 0.02
CA SER A 390 24.57 -4.12 1.35
C SER A 390 23.89 -2.98 2.10
N ASP A 391 22.66 -2.71 1.67
CA ASP A 391 21.84 -1.64 2.17
C ASP A 391 21.47 -1.97 3.62
N LYS A 392 21.82 -1.05 4.53
CA LYS A 392 21.71 -1.19 5.98
C LYS A 392 20.35 -1.76 6.41
N VAL A 393 20.36 -3.05 6.69
CA VAL A 393 19.27 -3.74 7.36
C VAL A 393 19.14 -3.20 8.78
N VAL A 394 17.95 -2.76 9.16
CA VAL A 394 17.63 -2.28 10.51
C VAL A 394 17.08 -3.46 11.33
N ILE A 395 17.63 -3.65 12.52
CA ILE A 395 17.10 -4.58 13.51
C ILE A 395 16.12 -3.83 14.39
N ASP A 396 14.93 -4.39 14.63
CA ASP A 396 14.02 -3.80 15.62
C ASP A 396 14.64 -3.96 16.99
N LYS A 397 15.17 -2.86 17.55
CA LYS A 397 15.72 -2.88 18.92
C LYS A 397 14.65 -3.22 19.97
N HIS A 398 13.36 -3.12 19.61
CA HIS A 398 12.25 -3.35 20.50
C HIS A 398 11.58 -4.72 20.31
N CYS A 399 12.05 -5.53 19.35
CA CYS A 399 11.57 -6.90 19.18
C CYS A 399 12.59 -7.90 19.72
N TYR A 400 12.21 -8.60 20.78
CA TYR A 400 13.02 -9.64 21.40
C TYR A 400 12.74 -11.05 20.84
N GLU A 401 11.69 -11.21 20.02
CA GLU A 401 11.23 -12.49 19.51
C GLU A 401 11.64 -12.72 18.06
N CYS A 402 11.29 -11.77 17.21
CA CYS A 402 11.58 -11.81 15.79
C CYS A 402 12.91 -11.07 15.61
N LYS A 403 13.99 -11.79 15.34
CA LYS A 403 15.25 -11.20 14.85
C LYS A 403 15.09 -10.66 13.42
N VAL A 404 13.93 -10.09 13.13
CA VAL A 404 13.50 -9.70 11.80
C VAL A 404 14.24 -8.43 11.42
N HIS A 405 14.89 -8.58 10.28
CA HIS A 405 15.63 -7.58 9.56
C HIS A 405 14.67 -6.84 8.63
N TYR A 406 14.51 -5.53 8.83
CA TYR A 406 13.67 -4.71 7.96
C TYR A 406 14.40 -3.41 7.61
N ARG A 407 13.99 -2.78 6.53
CA ARG A 407 14.61 -1.56 6.04
C ARG A 407 13.65 -0.38 6.22
N ASP A 408 14.14 0.71 6.80
CA ASP A 408 13.35 1.94 6.80
C ASP A 408 13.10 2.39 5.34
N PRO A 409 11.86 2.78 4.97
CA PRO A 409 11.54 3.22 3.62
C PRO A 409 12.34 4.47 3.25
N LYS A 410 12.79 4.57 1.99
CA LYS A 410 13.48 5.78 1.51
C LYS A 410 12.44 6.91 1.35
N PRO A 411 12.85 8.19 1.42
CA PRO A 411 11.94 9.31 1.22
C PRO A 411 11.11 9.22 -0.07
N LYS A 412 11.70 8.72 -1.17
CA LYS A 412 11.02 8.51 -2.45
C LYS A 412 9.89 7.46 -2.38
N ASP A 413 9.99 6.47 -1.49
CA ASP A 413 9.01 5.38 -1.34
C ASP A 413 7.77 5.83 -0.53
N LEU A 414 7.87 7.00 0.12
CA LEU A 414 6.82 7.58 0.96
C LEU A 414 5.92 8.55 0.20
N VAL A 415 6.29 8.96 -1.00
CA VAL A 415 5.61 10.02 -1.75
C VAL A 415 5.35 9.57 -3.19
N MET A 416 4.08 9.61 -3.60
CA MET A 416 3.67 9.66 -4.99
C MET A 416 3.19 11.08 -5.27
N TYR A 417 3.57 11.66 -6.40
CA TYR A 417 3.22 13.04 -6.75
C TYR A 417 1.78 13.14 -7.25
N LEU A 418 0.83 12.84 -6.37
CA LEU A 418 -0.62 12.92 -6.58
C LEU A 418 -1.28 13.45 -5.29
N HIS A 419 -2.02 14.54 -5.43
CA HIS A 419 -2.64 15.26 -4.34
C HIS A 419 -4.13 15.53 -4.65
N ALA A 420 -5.02 15.14 -3.75
CA ALA A 420 -6.43 15.52 -3.76
C ALA A 420 -6.57 16.95 -3.27
N TRP A 421 -6.64 17.91 -4.19
CA TRP A 421 -6.50 19.33 -3.88
C TRP A 421 -7.80 19.97 -3.44
N LYS A 422 -8.88 19.75 -4.18
CA LYS A 422 -10.13 20.50 -3.99
C LYS A 422 -11.36 19.68 -4.30
N TYR A 423 -12.29 19.61 -3.37
CA TYR A 423 -13.58 18.93 -3.53
C TYR A 423 -14.72 19.91 -3.32
N LYS A 424 -15.72 19.83 -4.19
CA LYS A 424 -16.91 20.68 -4.15
C LYS A 424 -18.17 19.86 -4.33
N GLY A 425 -19.13 20.02 -3.42
CA GLY A 425 -20.42 19.35 -3.47
C GLY A 425 -21.57 20.31 -3.20
N PRO A 426 -22.82 19.80 -3.08
CA PRO A 426 -23.98 20.62 -2.82
C PRO A 426 -23.88 21.33 -1.46
N GLY A 427 -23.58 22.64 -1.48
CA GLY A 427 -23.53 23.49 -0.29
C GLY A 427 -22.25 23.38 0.54
N TRP A 428 -21.18 22.80 -0.01
CA TRP A 428 -19.87 22.73 0.67
C TRP A 428 -18.73 22.68 -0.34
N GLU A 429 -17.59 23.23 0.06
CA GLU A 429 -16.36 23.28 -0.74
C GLU A 429 -15.17 23.26 0.22
N TYR A 430 -14.19 22.42 -0.05
CA TYR A 430 -12.96 22.32 0.72
C TYR A 430 -11.78 22.28 -0.23
N GLU A 431 -10.69 22.94 0.16
CA GLU A 431 -9.43 22.97 -0.57
C GLU A 431 -8.24 22.91 0.40
N THR A 432 -7.13 22.35 -0.07
CA THR A 432 -5.83 22.41 0.61
C THR A 432 -4.94 23.45 -0.05
N GLU A 433 -3.87 23.83 0.65
CA GLU A 433 -2.74 24.47 0.00
C GLU A 433 -2.11 23.54 -1.04
N LEU A 434 -1.55 24.12 -2.10
CA LEU A 434 -0.81 23.35 -3.09
C LEU A 434 0.46 22.78 -2.45
N PRO A 435 0.80 21.50 -2.70
CA PRO A 435 2.07 20.96 -2.26
C PRO A 435 3.26 21.73 -2.86
N ASN A 436 4.36 21.86 -2.13
CA ASN A 436 5.56 22.56 -2.59
C ASN A 436 6.06 22.09 -3.96
N TRP A 437 5.95 20.79 -4.24
CA TRP A 437 6.37 20.19 -5.52
C TRP A 437 5.49 20.56 -6.72
N ALA A 438 4.35 21.22 -6.49
CA ALA A 438 3.39 21.65 -7.51
C ALA A 438 3.39 23.18 -7.75
N LEU A 439 4.09 23.96 -6.92
CA LEU A 439 4.27 25.40 -7.11
C LEU A 439 5.05 25.68 -8.39
N ALA A 440 4.98 26.87 -8.98
CA ALA A 440 5.58 27.15 -10.30
C ALA A 440 7.11 27.31 -10.29
N ASP A 441 7.70 27.49 -9.11
CA ASP A 441 9.09 27.85 -8.82
C ASP A 441 9.89 26.69 -8.20
N TRP A 442 9.54 25.44 -8.50
CA TRP A 442 10.20 24.27 -7.91
C TRP A 442 11.56 23.97 -8.56
N ASP A 443 12.61 23.87 -7.73
CA ASP A 443 13.95 23.43 -8.16
C ASP A 443 14.05 21.89 -8.16
N GLU A 444 14.76 21.32 -9.16
CA GLU A 444 15.00 19.86 -9.22
C GLU A 444 15.90 19.35 -8.09
N CYS A 445 16.61 20.23 -7.37
CA CYS A 445 17.49 19.86 -6.26
C CYS A 445 16.77 19.09 -5.13
N ASP A 446 15.45 19.26 -4.98
CA ASP A 446 14.66 18.54 -3.97
C ASP A 446 14.45 17.04 -4.28
N LEU A 447 14.84 16.57 -5.47
CA LEU A 447 14.72 15.14 -5.84
C LEU A 447 15.94 14.30 -5.42
N THR A 448 17.07 14.93 -5.06
CA THR A 448 18.30 14.20 -4.68
C THR A 448 18.95 14.67 -3.38
N ALA A 449 18.54 15.78 -2.77
CA ALA A 449 19.07 16.20 -1.47
C ALA A 449 18.10 17.12 -0.69
N GLU A 450 17.94 16.83 0.60
CA GLU A 450 17.85 17.80 1.73
C GLU A 450 16.70 18.84 1.71
N LYS A 451 15.77 18.83 2.67
CA LYS A 451 16.01 19.32 4.05
C LYS A 451 15.26 18.45 5.07
N VAL A 452 16.01 17.61 5.78
CA VAL A 452 15.62 17.20 7.13
C VAL A 452 15.73 18.46 7.98
N VAL A 453 14.60 19.08 8.28
CA VAL A 453 14.53 20.13 9.30
C VAL A 453 14.95 19.48 10.62
N ASN A 454 16.02 19.99 11.21
CA ASN A 454 16.53 19.65 12.54
C ASN A 454 15.45 19.69 13.61
#